data_AF-A0A1V6K195-F1
#
_entry.id   AF-A0A1V6K195-F1
#
_cell.length_a   1.000
_cell.length_b   1.000
_cell.length_c   1.000
_cell.angle_alpha   90.00
_cell.angle_beta   90.00
_cell.angle_gamma   90.00
#
_symmetry.space_group_name_H-M   'P 1'
#
loop_
_entity.id
_entity.type
_entity.pdbx_description
1 polymer ?
#
loop_
_entity_poly.entity_id
_entity_poly.type
_entity_poly.pdbx_seq_one_letter_code
_entity_poly.pdbx_strand_id
1 'polypeptide(L)' 'MRPNGNIVFPQIDAYHLGQFIMLYEIQTVFTGKLLCINPLDQPGVEAGKIATYALMNKKGYDQERNEIEQYKKDRGLT' A
#
# COMPACT_ATOMS: atom_id res chain seq x y z
N MET A 1 -18.82 -24.52 6.78
CA MET A 1 -18.08 -24.65 5.49
C MET A 1 -17.13 -23.46 5.38
N ARG A 2 -15.86 -23.67 5.02
CA ARG A 2 -14.89 -22.58 4.82
C ARG A 2 -14.66 -22.38 3.31
N PRO A 3 -14.71 -21.15 2.77
CA PRO A 3 -14.38 -20.90 1.38
C PRO A 3 -12.95 -21.36 1.06
N ASN A 4 -12.77 -22.02 -0.08
CA ASN A 4 -11.48 -22.45 -0.61
C ASN A 4 -11.45 -22.29 -2.14
N GLY A 5 -10.26 -22.13 -2.71
CA GLY A 5 -10.04 -22.05 -4.15
C GLY A 5 -8.61 -22.47 -4.48
N ASN A 6 -8.44 -23.12 -5.64
CA ASN A 6 -7.15 -23.62 -6.11
C ASN A 6 -6.84 -23.03 -7.49
N ILE A 7 -5.60 -22.58 -7.68
CA ILE A 7 -5.05 -22.25 -9.00
C ILE A 7 -3.97 -23.27 -9.31
N VAL A 8 -4.22 -24.08 -10.33
CA VAL A 8 -3.39 -25.23 -10.69
C VAL A 8 -2.55 -24.89 -11.91
N PHE A 9 -1.25 -25.08 -11.81
CA PHE A 9 -0.30 -24.83 -12.87
C PHE A 9 0.08 -26.14 -13.55
N PRO A 10 0.07 -26.20 -14.90
CA PRO A 10 0.56 -27.37 -15.63
C PRO A 10 2.05 -27.62 -15.39
N GLN A 11 2.85 -26.56 -15.33
CA GLN A 11 4.29 -26.59 -15.07
C GLN A 11 4.76 -25.27 -14.44
N ILE A 12 5.88 -25.29 -13.74
CA ILE A 12 6.50 -24.11 -13.13
C ILE A 12 7.59 -23.59 -14.07
N ASP A 13 7.23 -22.61 -14.88
CA ASP A 13 8.14 -21.92 -15.79
C ASP A 13 7.74 -20.44 -15.95
N ALA A 14 8.55 -19.69 -16.70
CA ALA A 14 8.31 -18.28 -16.95
C ALA A 14 6.99 -18.01 -17.71
N TYR A 15 6.57 -18.94 -18.58
CA TYR A 15 5.36 -18.77 -19.40
C TYR A 15 4.09 -18.80 -18.54
N HIS A 16 3.94 -19.84 -17.72
CA HIS A 16 2.79 -20.01 -16.84
C HIS A 16 2.81 -19.01 -15.67
N LEU A 17 4.00 -18.62 -15.21
CA LEU A 17 4.13 -17.53 -14.24
C LEU A 17 3.63 -16.20 -14.81
N GLY A 18 3.96 -15.89 -16.07
CA GLY A 18 3.45 -14.69 -16.75
C GLY A 18 1.93 -14.67 -16.86
N GLN A 19 1.32 -15.82 -17.20
CA GLN A 19 -0.14 -15.97 -17.21
C GLN A 19 -0.76 -15.68 -15.83
N PHE A 20 -0.14 -16.20 -14.76
CA PHE A 20 -0.62 -15.99 -13.40
C PHE A 20 -0.52 -14.54 -12.95
N ILE A 21 0.60 -13.86 -13.22
CA ILE A 21 0.78 -12.44 -12.89
C ILE A 21 -0.30 -11.62 -13.59
N MET A 22 -0.48 -11.82 -14.90
CA MET A 22 -1.51 -11.11 -15.67
C MET A 22 -2.93 -11.39 -15.14
N LEU A 23 -3.24 -12.64 -14.81
CA LEU A 23 -4.53 -13.01 -14.21
C LEU A 23 -4.82 -12.18 -12.94
N TYR A 24 -3.85 -12.08 -12.03
CA TYR A 24 -4.01 -11.35 -10.77
C TYR A 24 -4.03 -9.83 -10.95
N GLU A 25 -3.28 -9.28 -11.90
CA GLU A 25 -3.35 -7.86 -12.25
C GLU A 25 -4.76 -7.47 -12.74
N ILE A 26 -5.32 -8.23 -13.69
CA ILE A 26 -6.70 -8.01 -14.17
C ILE A 26 -7.71 -8.22 -13.04
N GLN A 27 -7.57 -9.28 -12.25
CA GLN A 27 -8.46 -9.55 -11.11
C GLN A 27 -8.45 -8.41 -10.11
N THR A 28 -7.29 -7.81 -9.83
CA THR A 28 -7.14 -6.66 -8.93
C THR A 28 -7.90 -5.45 -9.47
N VAL A 29 -7.77 -5.13 -10.75
CA VAL A 29 -8.48 -4.01 -11.38
C VAL A 29 -10.01 -4.22 -11.33
N PHE A 30 -10.49 -5.42 -11.67
CA PHE A 30 -11.91 -5.74 -11.57
C PHE A 30 -12.41 -5.67 -10.14
N THR A 31 -11.65 -6.19 -9.19
CA THR A 31 -12.01 -6.15 -7.77
C THR A 31 -12.11 -4.72 -7.27
N GLY A 32 -11.16 -3.84 -7.62
CA GLY A 32 -11.23 -2.43 -7.27
C GLY A 32 -12.50 -1.75 -7.79
N LYS A 33 -12.87 -2.04 -9.05
CA LYS A 33 -14.12 -1.52 -9.63
C LYS A 33 -15.36 -2.06 -8.91
N LEU A 34 -15.40 -3.35 -8.58
CA LEU A 34 -16.49 -3.99 -7.83
C LEU A 34 -16.63 -3.44 -6.40
N LEU A 35 -15.51 -3.05 -5.78
CA LEU A 35 -15.46 -2.43 -4.47
C LEU A 35 -15.68 -0.90 -4.51
N CYS A 36 -15.96 -0.32 -5.68
CA CYS A 36 -16.13 1.11 -5.87
C CYS A 36 -14.93 1.97 -5.41
N ILE A 37 -13.71 1.44 -5.55
CA ILE A 37 -12.45 2.15 -5.27
C ILE A 37 -11.63 2.32 -6.56
N ASN A 38 -10.64 3.20 -6.52
CA ASN A 38 -9.64 3.30 -7.58
C ASN A 38 -8.50 2.29 -7.32
N PRO A 39 -8.32 1.24 -8.14
CA PRO A 39 -7.24 0.27 -7.94
C PRO A 39 -5.87 0.76 -8.43
N LEU A 40 -5.79 1.93 -9.07
CA LEU A 40 -4.59 2.43 -9.73
C LEU A 40 -3.99 3.69 -9.06
N ASP A 41 -4.48 4.07 -7.88
CA ASP A 41 -3.90 5.14 -7.08
C ASP A 41 -3.36 4.65 -5.74
N GLN A 42 -2.60 5.52 -5.06
CA GLN A 42 -2.00 5.23 -3.76
C GLN A 42 -1.80 6.50 -2.91
N PRO A 43 -2.84 7.28 -2.60
CA PRO A 43 -2.68 8.55 -1.90
C PRO A 43 -2.09 8.39 -0.48
N GLY A 44 -2.37 7.28 0.19
CA GLY A 44 -1.93 7.03 1.57
C GLY A 44 -0.41 6.92 1.75
N VAL A 45 0.36 6.61 0.70
CA VAL A 45 1.82 6.43 0.82
C VAL A 45 2.56 7.75 1.00
N GLU A 46 1.98 8.85 0.51
CA GLU A 46 2.62 10.17 0.58
C GLU A 46 2.65 10.68 2.03
N ALA A 47 1.61 10.41 2.82
CA ALA A 47 1.60 10.75 4.24
C ALA A 47 2.77 10.10 5.01
N GLY A 48 3.07 8.83 4.71
CA GLY A 48 4.21 8.13 5.31
C GLY A 48 5.56 8.74 4.91
N LYS A 49 5.70 9.17 3.64
CA LYS A 49 6.91 9.85 3.14
C LYS A 49 7.10 11.20 3.82
N ILE A 50 6.04 12.01 3.93
CA ILE A 50 6.07 13.33 4.58
C ILE A 50 6.50 13.18 6.04
N ALA A 51 5.88 12.25 6.78
CA ALA A 51 6.26 11.98 8.18
C ALA A 51 7.74 11.55 8.30
N THR A 52 8.22 10.71 7.38
CA THR A 52 9.62 10.28 7.36
C THR A 52 10.56 11.48 7.10
N TYR A 53 10.25 12.33 6.12
CA TYR A 53 11.06 13.51 5.82
C TYR A 53 11.12 14.50 6.99
N ALA A 54 9.99 14.72 7.65
CA ALA A 54 9.92 15.55 8.85
C ALA A 54 10.80 14.99 9.98
N LEU A 55 10.71 13.69 10.25
CA LEU A 55 11.52 13.03 11.29
C LEU A 55 13.02 12.97 10.97
N MET A 56 13.39 12.94 9.68
CA MET A 56 14.78 13.00 9.21
C MET A 56 15.36 14.42 9.17
N ASN A 57 14.64 15.44 9.67
CA ASN A 57 15.05 16.85 9.63
C ASN A 57 15.34 17.38 8.21
N LYS A 58 14.57 16.94 7.22
CA LYS A 58 14.67 17.48 5.86
C LYS A 58 14.13 18.92 5.84
N LYS A 59 14.90 19.85 5.28
CA LYS A 59 14.49 21.26 5.14
C LYS A 59 13.16 21.36 4.39
N GLY A 60 12.23 22.18 4.90
CA GLY A 60 10.91 22.39 4.31
C GLY A 60 9.80 21.50 4.88
N TYR A 61 10.09 20.67 5.88
CA TYR A 61 9.11 19.82 6.60
C TYR A 61 9.06 20.14 8.11
N ASP A 62 9.44 21.36 8.47
CA ASP A 62 9.59 21.78 9.87
C ASP A 62 8.23 21.90 10.59
N GLN A 63 7.18 22.25 9.84
CA GLN A 63 5.81 22.32 10.38
C GLN A 63 5.32 20.92 10.76
N GLU A 64 5.40 19.98 9.84
CA GLU A 64 4.96 18.59 10.03
C GLU A 64 5.76 17.91 11.15
N ARG A 65 7.05 18.24 11.28
CA ARG A 65 7.86 17.78 12.41
C ARG A 65 7.29 18.27 13.74
N ASN A 66 6.99 19.56 13.85
CA ASN A 66 6.45 20.14 15.07
C ASN A 66 5.08 19.53 15.44
N GLU A 67 4.22 19.31 14.44
CA GLU A 67 2.93 18.64 14.61
C GLU A 67 3.11 17.20 15.14
N ILE A 68 4.05 16.44 14.57
CA ILE A 68 4.36 15.08 15.01
C ILE A 68 4.91 15.06 16.45
N GLU A 69 5.82 15.98 16.78
CA GLU A 69 6.39 16.08 18.13
C GLU A 69 5.35 16.52 19.16
N GLN A 70 4.44 17.43 18.81
CA GLN A 70 3.33 17.81 19.67
C GLN A 70 2.39 16.62 19.91
N TYR A 71 2.04 15.88 18.85
CA TYR A 71 1.22 14.68 18.96
C TYR A 71 1.82 13.61 19.89
N LYS A 72 3.15 13.43 19.87
CA LYS A 72 3.84 12.50 20.79
C LYS A 72 3.73 12.94 22.25
N LYS A 73 3.90 14.24 22.52
CA LYS A 73 3.77 14.83 23.86
C LYS A 73 2.36 14.68 24.41
N ASP A 74 1.34 14.96 23.60
CA ASP A 74 -0.06 14.86 24.00
C ASP A 74 -0.48 13.43 24.37
N ARG A 75 0.23 12.42 23.85
CA ARG A 75 0.03 10.99 24.14
C ARG A 75 1.03 10.41 25.15
N GLY A 76 1.91 11.22 25.73
CA GLY A 76 2.92 10.77 26.70
C GLY A 76 3.93 9.77 26.13
N LEU A 77 4.18 9.80 24.82
CA LEU A 77 5.11 8.88 24.12
C LEU A 77 6.57 9.37 24.16
N THR A 78 6.80 10.56 24.70
CA THR A 78 8.07 11.27 24.94
C THR A 78 7.86 12.18 26.13
#